data_AF-A0A3M8FWG2-F1
#
_entry.id   AF-A0A3M8FWG2-F1
#
_cell.length_a   1.000
_cell.length_b   1.000
_cell.length_c   1.000
_cell.angle_alpha   90.00
_cell.angle_beta   90.00
_cell.angle_gamma   90.00
#
_symmetry.space_group_name_H-M   'P 1'
#
loop_
_entity.id
_entity.type
_entity.pdbx_description
1 polymer ?
#
loop_
_entity_poly.entity_id
_entity_poly.type
_entity_poly.pdbx_seq_one_letter_code
_entity_poly.pdbx_strand_id
1 'polypeptide(L)'
;MLNIAGDLVPEIDAVLDELLERGKKEKVMILAGTERPEDRGRTPYAQTKVEITFDDEEKLRTCVRLLRWSDDRLRARPDQLLHWDWNSSFREGMTIKFGVSWYTREFFESRKDAFKDESHSSYFAHFGANADDMVVKTEIVGATGKGQ
;
A
#
# COMPACT_ATOMS: atom_id res chain seq x y z
N MET A 1 13.57 4.85 10.30
CA MET A 1 13.95 4.03 9.14
C MET A 1 13.49 2.61 9.42
N LEU A 2 12.77 1.96 8.50
CA LEU A 2 12.32 0.58 8.71
C LEU A 2 13.48 -0.35 8.35
N ASN A 3 13.93 -1.18 9.28
CA ASN A 3 15.05 -2.09 9.06
C ASN A 3 14.55 -3.38 8.39
N ILE A 4 14.61 -3.47 7.06
CA ILE A 4 14.17 -4.67 6.32
C ILE A 4 15.18 -5.81 6.49
N ALA A 5 16.46 -5.50 6.68
CA ALA A 5 17.55 -6.48 6.67
C ALA A 5 17.62 -7.39 7.91
N GLY A 6 16.90 -7.07 8.99
CA GLY A 6 16.97 -7.80 10.26
C GLY A 6 15.68 -8.50 10.70
N ASP A 7 14.55 -8.22 10.05
CA ASP A 7 13.25 -8.67 10.51
C ASP A 7 12.65 -9.74 9.59
N LEU A 8 12.13 -10.81 10.18
CA LEU A 8 11.50 -11.90 9.44
C LEU A 8 10.24 -11.39 8.72
N VAL A 9 10.24 -11.49 7.39
CA VAL A 9 9.04 -11.26 6.58
C VAL A 9 8.12 -12.48 6.76
N PRO A 10 6.89 -12.31 7.26
CA PRO A 10 5.96 -13.42 7.49
C PRO A 10 5.72 -14.20 6.20
N GLU A 11 5.60 -15.52 6.36
CA GLU A 11 5.16 -16.40 5.29
C GLU A 11 3.68 -16.19 4.98
N ILE A 12 3.27 -16.61 3.78
CA ILE A 12 1.87 -16.66 3.39
C ILE A 12 1.21 -17.79 4.20
N ASP A 13 0.21 -17.44 5.01
CA ASP A 13 -0.62 -18.44 5.69
C ASP A 13 -1.72 -18.99 4.76
N ALA A 14 -2.39 -20.06 5.18
CA ALA A 14 -3.39 -20.75 4.36
C ALA A 14 -4.56 -19.84 3.94
N VAL A 15 -4.94 -18.86 4.76
CA VAL A 15 -6.04 -17.94 4.45
C VAL A 15 -5.61 -16.97 3.35
N LEU A 16 -4.44 -16.38 3.50
CA LEU A 16 -3.88 -15.48 2.48
C LEU A 16 -3.61 -16.25 1.17
N ASP A 17 -3.15 -17.50 1.26
CA ASP A 17 -2.94 -18.35 0.09
C ASP A 17 -4.25 -18.60 -0.68
N GLU A 18 -5.33 -18.93 0.02
CA GLU A 18 -6.65 -19.12 -0.60
C GLU A 18 -7.14 -17.84 -1.30
N LEU A 19 -6.98 -16.68 -0.66
CA LEU A 19 -7.34 -15.39 -1.25
C LEU A 19 -6.51 -15.08 -2.49
N LEU A 20 -5.21 -15.40 -2.48
CA LEU A 20 -4.33 -15.24 -3.63
C LEU A 20 -4.72 -16.15 -4.79
N GLU A 21 -5.06 -17.41 -4.52
CA GLU A 21 -5.51 -18.35 -5.56
C GLU A 21 -6.84 -17.91 -6.18
N ARG A 22 -7.79 -17.42 -5.38
CA ARG A 22 -9.03 -16.83 -5.89
C ARG A 22 -8.76 -15.57 -6.72
N GLY A 23 -7.82 -14.74 -6.25
CA GLY A 23 -7.37 -13.52 -6.91
C GLY A 23 -6.84 -13.72 -8.34
N LYS A 24 -6.48 -14.95 -8.73
CA LYS A 24 -6.11 -15.29 -10.12
C LYS A 24 -7.28 -15.16 -11.10
N LYS A 25 -8.52 -15.29 -10.62
CA LYS A 25 -9.74 -15.36 -11.45
C LYS A 25 -10.67 -14.17 -11.26
N GLU A 26 -10.67 -13.59 -10.06
CA GLU A 26 -11.55 -12.48 -9.70
C GLU A 26 -10.80 -11.44 -8.87
N LYS A 27 -11.37 -10.25 -8.71
CA LYS A 27 -10.83 -9.23 -7.81
C LYS A 27 -11.09 -9.63 -6.35
N VAL A 28 -10.03 -9.92 -5.60
CA VAL A 28 -10.12 -10.35 -4.19
C VAL A 28 -9.36 -9.39 -3.29
N MET A 29 -9.96 -9.00 -2.16
CA MET A 29 -9.25 -8.32 -1.08
C MET A 29 -8.32 -9.32 -0.41
N ILE A 30 -7.01 -9.06 -0.47
CA ILE A 30 -5.97 -9.94 0.08
C ILE A 30 -5.41 -9.43 1.41
N LEU A 31 -5.44 -8.10 1.63
CA LEU A 31 -5.01 -7.47 2.88
C LEU A 31 -5.98 -6.35 3.23
N ALA A 32 -6.31 -6.21 4.51
CA ALA A 32 -7.25 -5.18 4.97
C ALA A 32 -6.63 -3.76 4.99
N GLY A 33 -5.31 -3.63 4.94
CA GLY A 33 -4.61 -2.34 5.10
C GLY A 33 -4.57 -1.89 6.56
N THR A 34 -4.48 -0.58 6.79
CA THR A 34 -4.52 0.05 8.11
C THR A 34 -5.75 0.92 8.33
N GLU A 35 -6.68 0.94 7.36
CA GLU A 35 -7.94 1.67 7.49
C GLU A 35 -8.69 1.21 8.74
N ARG A 36 -9.02 2.16 9.62
CA ARG A 36 -9.76 1.88 10.85
C ARG A 36 -11.23 2.26 10.67
N PRO A 37 -12.17 1.47 11.22
CA PRO A 37 -13.58 1.82 11.20
C PRO A 37 -13.88 3.21 11.78
N GLU A 38 -13.10 3.66 12.75
CA GLU A 38 -13.20 5.00 13.36
C GLU A 38 -12.76 6.15 12.44
N ASP A 39 -11.94 5.87 11.41
CA ASP A 39 -11.54 6.85 10.40
C ASP A 39 -12.57 6.93 9.25
N ARG A 40 -13.59 6.04 9.23
CA ARG A 40 -14.69 6.10 8.25
C ARG A 40 -15.49 7.39 8.43
N GLY A 41 -15.28 8.33 7.50
CA GLY A 41 -15.93 9.64 7.50
C GLY A 41 -14.95 10.82 7.45
N ARG A 42 -13.64 10.57 7.62
CA ARG A 42 -12.61 11.57 7.36
C ARG A 42 -12.46 11.76 5.85
N THR A 43 -12.58 13.00 5.38
CA THR A 43 -12.30 13.33 3.98
C THR A 43 -10.79 13.48 3.80
N PRO A 44 -10.14 12.63 2.99
CA PRO A 44 -8.73 12.80 2.71
C PRO A 44 -8.49 14.08 1.89
N TYR A 45 -7.36 14.73 2.14
CA TYR A 45 -6.84 15.79 1.28
C TYR A 45 -6.49 15.25 -0.11
N ALA A 46 -5.83 14.09 -0.17
CA ALA A 46 -5.47 13.43 -1.42
C ALA A 46 -5.61 11.91 -1.30
N GLN A 47 -5.78 11.24 -2.43
CA GLN A 47 -5.78 9.78 -2.53
C GLN A 47 -4.77 9.35 -3.59
N THR A 48 -3.93 8.40 -3.23
CA THR A 48 -3.02 7.74 -4.18
C THR A 48 -3.53 6.33 -4.42
N LYS A 49 -3.61 5.93 -5.70
CA LYS A 49 -3.92 4.58 -6.15
C LYS A 49 -2.69 4.02 -6.82
N VAL A 50 -2.34 2.80 -6.44
CA VAL A 50 -1.17 2.09 -6.97
C VAL A 50 -1.64 0.78 -7.58
N GLU A 51 -1.17 0.51 -8.79
CA GLU A 51 -1.30 -0.78 -9.45
C GLU A 51 0.09 -1.30 -9.82
N ILE A 52 0.38 -2.55 -9.48
CA ILE A 52 1.65 -3.21 -9.83
C ILE A 52 1.29 -4.49 -10.58
N THR A 53 1.79 -4.64 -11.81
CA THR A 53 1.55 -5.84 -12.62
C THR A 53 2.81 -6.67 -12.72
N PHE A 54 2.70 -7.96 -12.43
CA PHE A 54 3.82 -8.89 -12.38
C PHE A 54 3.77 -9.83 -13.58
N ASP A 55 4.95 -10.21 -14.07
CA ASP A 55 5.14 -11.26 -15.06
C ASP A 55 5.31 -12.65 -14.42
N ASP A 56 5.52 -12.68 -13.10
CA ASP A 56 5.88 -13.86 -12.33
C ASP A 56 5.11 -13.95 -11.01
N GLU A 57 4.59 -15.14 -10.71
CA GLU A 57 3.75 -15.41 -9.53
C GLU A 57 4.56 -15.35 -8.22
N GLU A 58 5.83 -15.75 -8.25
CA GLU A 58 6.70 -15.74 -7.07
C GLU A 58 7.01 -14.30 -6.65
N LYS A 59 7.31 -13.41 -7.61
CA LYS A 59 7.48 -11.97 -7.37
C LYS A 59 6.20 -11.35 -6.79
N LEU A 60 5.03 -11.67 -7.36
CA LEU A 60 3.75 -11.18 -6.85
C LEU A 60 3.53 -11.61 -5.40
N ARG A 61 3.75 -12.89 -5.09
CA ARG A 61 3.60 -13.44 -3.73
C ARG A 61 4.59 -12.80 -2.76
N THR A 62 5.81 -12.54 -3.20
CA THR A 62 6.82 -11.80 -2.43
C THR A 62 6.36 -10.36 -2.15
N CYS A 63 5.76 -9.68 -3.14
CA CYS A 63 5.12 -8.38 -2.95
C CYS A 63 4.09 -8.42 -1.82
N VAL A 64 3.16 -9.37 -1.87
CA VAL A 64 2.09 -9.48 -0.88
C VAL A 64 2.63 -9.71 0.54
N ARG A 65 3.64 -10.57 0.71
CA ARG A 65 4.25 -10.83 2.03
C ARG A 65 4.80 -9.57 2.68
N LEU A 66 5.51 -8.78 1.90
CA LEU A 66 6.13 -7.55 2.37
C LEU A 66 5.11 -6.41 2.54
N LEU A 67 4.05 -6.35 1.73
CA LEU A 67 2.91 -5.47 1.99
C LEU A 67 2.26 -5.77 3.34
N ARG A 68 2.01 -7.05 3.64
CA ARG A 68 1.49 -7.48 4.94
C ARG A 68 2.41 -7.07 6.09
N TRP A 69 3.71 -7.28 5.93
CA TRP A 69 4.70 -6.89 6.92
C TRP A 69 4.77 -5.36 7.13
N SER A 70 4.57 -4.59 6.06
CA SER A 70 4.46 -3.12 6.14
C SER A 70 3.20 -2.72 6.90
N ASP A 71 2.05 -3.32 6.60
CA ASP A 71 0.78 -3.09 7.31
C ASP A 71 0.94 -3.29 8.82
N ASP A 72 1.54 -4.41 9.23
CA ASP A 72 1.76 -4.75 10.65
C ASP A 72 2.60 -3.68 11.38
N ARG A 73 3.59 -3.12 10.71
CA ARG A 73 4.46 -2.06 11.28
C ARG A 73 3.80 -0.70 11.33
N LEU A 74 2.97 -0.39 10.32
CA LEU A 74 2.20 0.84 10.29
C LEU A 74 1.14 0.81 11.40
N ARG A 75 0.48 -0.33 11.63
CA ARG A 75 -0.44 -0.53 12.76
C ARG A 75 0.23 -0.33 14.12
N ALA A 76 1.52 -0.65 14.24
CA ALA A 76 2.29 -0.42 15.46
C ALA A 76 2.66 1.07 15.70
N ARG A 77 2.27 2.00 14.81
CA ARG A 77 2.54 3.44 14.91
C ARG A 77 1.24 4.26 14.77
N PRO A 78 0.33 4.18 15.75
CA PRO A 78 -1.01 4.76 15.65
C PRO A 78 -1.03 6.29 15.49
N ASP A 79 0.01 6.97 15.95
CA ASP A 79 0.27 8.40 15.77
C ASP A 79 0.46 8.78 14.29
N GLN A 80 1.05 7.90 13.46
CA GLN A 80 1.19 8.16 12.03
C GLN A 80 -0.12 7.98 11.26
N LEU A 81 -1.03 7.11 11.75
CA LEU A 81 -2.34 6.86 11.16
C LEU A 81 -3.27 8.09 11.22
N LEU A 82 -2.90 9.12 11.99
CA LEU A 82 -3.61 10.40 12.00
C LEU A 82 -3.41 11.20 10.72
N HIS A 83 -2.30 10.97 10.01
CA HIS A 83 -1.89 11.76 8.84
C HIS A 83 -2.19 11.06 7.51
N TRP A 84 -2.19 9.73 7.51
CA TRP A 84 -2.43 8.91 6.33
C TRP A 84 -2.81 7.48 6.74
N ASP A 85 -3.54 6.78 5.87
CA ASP A 85 -3.80 5.35 6.03
C ASP A 85 -3.57 4.56 4.75
N TRP A 86 -3.23 3.28 4.93
CA TRP A 86 -3.10 2.30 3.85
C TRP A 86 -4.48 1.66 3.63
N ASN A 87 -5.05 1.79 2.44
CA ASN A 87 -6.31 1.14 2.10
C ASN A 87 -6.11 -0.36 1.89
N SER A 88 -7.22 -1.12 1.87
CA SER A 88 -7.15 -2.54 1.57
C SER A 88 -6.45 -2.82 0.24
N SER A 89 -5.64 -3.89 0.22
CA SER A 89 -4.95 -4.36 -0.98
C SER A 89 -5.73 -5.48 -1.65
N PHE A 90 -5.73 -5.47 -2.97
CA PHE A 90 -6.49 -6.39 -3.81
C PHE A 90 -5.57 -7.09 -4.81
N ARG A 91 -5.89 -8.35 -5.12
CA ARG A 91 -5.33 -9.06 -6.28
C ARG A 91 -6.40 -9.20 -7.36
N GLU A 92 -6.01 -8.99 -8.60
CA GLU A 92 -6.80 -9.27 -9.80
C GLU A 92 -5.86 -9.80 -10.89
N GLY A 93 -5.92 -11.11 -11.15
CA GLY A 93 -4.98 -11.81 -12.03
C GLY A 93 -3.55 -11.70 -11.52
N MET A 94 -2.70 -11.04 -12.32
CA MET A 94 -1.29 -10.74 -12.03
C MET A 94 -1.06 -9.31 -11.53
N THR A 95 -2.13 -8.59 -11.18
CA THR A 95 -2.06 -7.21 -10.73
C THR A 95 -2.41 -7.11 -9.25
N ILE A 96 -1.56 -6.41 -8.48
CA ILE A 96 -1.85 -5.99 -7.11
C ILE A 96 -2.28 -4.52 -7.13
N LYS A 97 -3.37 -4.21 -6.44
CA LYS A 97 -3.94 -2.86 -6.36
C LYS A 97 -4.10 -2.45 -4.91
N PHE A 98 -3.66 -1.25 -4.55
CA PHE A 98 -3.89 -0.68 -3.23
C PHE A 98 -3.99 0.84 -3.30
N GLY A 99 -4.41 1.45 -2.21
CA GLY A 99 -4.54 2.89 -2.10
C GLY A 99 -3.92 3.43 -0.82
N VAL A 100 -3.67 4.73 -0.83
CA VAL A 100 -3.25 5.49 0.34
C VAL A 100 -4.13 6.73 0.44
N SER A 101 -4.78 6.93 1.59
CA SER A 101 -5.48 8.17 1.89
C SER A 101 -4.54 9.10 2.65
N TRP A 102 -4.46 10.35 2.23
CA TRP A 102 -3.65 11.37 2.88
C TRP A 102 -4.58 12.40 3.51
N TYR A 103 -4.56 12.56 4.84
CA TYR A 103 -5.47 13.44 5.55
C TYR A 103 -4.96 14.88 5.70
N THR A 104 -3.65 15.09 5.63
CA THR A 104 -3.03 16.41 5.79
C THR A 104 -2.17 16.76 4.59
N ARG A 105 -2.23 18.02 4.14
CA ARG A 105 -1.47 18.50 2.98
C ARG A 105 0.02 18.46 3.25
N GLU A 106 0.45 18.89 4.44
CA GLU A 106 1.85 18.97 4.83
C GLU A 106 2.51 17.58 4.79
N PHE A 107 1.78 16.56 5.27
CA PHE A 107 2.27 15.19 5.21
C PHE A 107 2.27 14.64 3.78
N PHE A 108 1.22 14.93 3.01
CA PHE A 108 1.18 14.57 1.59
C PHE A 108 2.37 15.14 0.82
N GLU A 109 2.61 16.45 0.86
CA GLU A 109 3.68 17.09 0.09
C GLU A 109 5.07 16.58 0.47
N SER A 110 5.28 16.25 1.75
CA SER A 110 6.56 15.71 2.23
C SER A 110 6.79 14.23 1.94
N ARG A 111 5.73 13.46 1.61
CA ARG A 111 5.80 11.99 1.49
C ARG A 111 5.25 11.43 0.17
N LYS A 112 4.59 12.23 -0.66
CA LYS A 112 3.96 11.78 -1.91
C LYS A 112 4.94 11.13 -2.88
N ASP A 113 6.21 11.54 -2.86
CA ASP A 113 7.27 10.99 -3.70
C ASP A 113 8.18 10.01 -2.93
N ALA A 114 7.84 9.65 -1.69
CA ALA A 114 8.66 8.75 -0.88
C ALA A 114 8.91 7.41 -1.58
N PHE A 115 7.97 6.95 -2.42
CA PHE A 115 8.15 5.73 -3.23
C PHE A 115 9.21 5.84 -4.34
N LYS A 116 9.61 7.06 -4.70
CA LYS A 116 10.67 7.32 -5.69
C LYS A 116 12.05 7.49 -5.05
N ASP A 117 12.11 7.70 -3.73
CA ASP A 117 13.38 7.89 -3.02
C ASP A 117 14.20 6.59 -3.03
N GLU A 118 15.51 6.69 -3.22
CA GLU A 118 16.45 5.55 -3.24
C GLU A 118 16.33 4.65 -1.99
N SER A 119 16.00 5.24 -0.85
CA SER A 119 15.76 4.50 0.39
C SER A 119 14.51 3.60 0.34
N HIS A 120 13.47 4.00 -0.40
CA HIS A 120 12.33 3.14 -0.73
C HIS A 120 12.58 2.28 -1.98
N SER A 121 13.50 2.64 -2.86
CA SER A 121 13.91 1.76 -3.97
C SER A 121 14.52 0.45 -3.45
N SER A 122 15.23 0.49 -2.31
CA SER A 122 15.69 -0.73 -1.62
C SER A 122 14.52 -1.61 -1.13
N TYR A 123 13.42 -0.98 -0.73
CA TYR A 123 12.15 -1.65 -0.44
C TYR A 123 11.60 -2.32 -1.69
N PHE A 124 11.54 -1.59 -2.82
CA PHE A 124 10.98 -2.10 -4.07
C PHE A 124 11.78 -3.23 -4.70
N ALA A 125 13.11 -3.13 -4.64
CA ALA A 125 14.03 -4.14 -5.12
C ALA A 125 13.80 -5.53 -4.47
N HIS A 126 13.28 -5.58 -3.24
CA HIS A 126 12.94 -6.86 -2.59
C HIS A 126 11.71 -7.57 -3.19
N PHE A 127 10.86 -6.88 -3.97
CA PHE A 127 9.67 -7.48 -4.59
C PHE A 127 9.88 -7.89 -6.06
N GLY A 128 11.09 -7.70 -6.59
CA GLY A 128 11.39 -7.93 -8.01
C GLY A 128 10.58 -7.03 -8.97
N ALA A 129 10.02 -5.93 -8.45
CA ALA A 129 9.32 -4.90 -9.21
C ALA A 129 10.16 -3.62 -9.21
N ASN A 130 10.30 -3.01 -10.37
CA ASN A 130 10.89 -1.69 -10.51
C ASN A 130 9.82 -0.62 -10.33
N ALA A 131 10.22 0.60 -9.98
CA ALA A 131 9.29 1.74 -9.93
C ALA A 131 8.56 1.95 -11.27
N ASP A 132 9.17 1.54 -12.38
CA ASP A 132 8.59 1.59 -13.73
C ASP A 132 7.45 0.57 -13.95
N ASP A 133 7.39 -0.50 -13.15
CA ASP A 133 6.31 -1.50 -13.20
C ASP A 133 5.06 -1.05 -12.43
N MET A 134 5.12 0.13 -11.79
CA MET A 134 4.08 0.68 -10.94
C MET A 134 3.33 1.81 -11.65
N VAL A 135 2.02 1.63 -11.79
CA VAL A 135 1.12 2.73 -12.17
C VAL A 135 0.65 3.42 -10.89
N VAL A 136 1.17 4.62 -10.64
CA VAL A 136 0.78 5.45 -9.50
C VAL A 136 -0.04 6.63 -9.97
N LYS A 137 -1.26 6.75 -9.46
CA LYS A 137 -2.17 7.88 -9.75
C LYS A 137 -2.56 8.55 -8.45
N THR A 138 -2.36 9.85 -8.36
CA THR A 138 -2.72 10.64 -7.19
C THR A 138 -3.73 11.72 -7.57
N GLU A 139 -4.78 11.85 -6.77
CA GLU A 139 -5.84 12.83 -6.93
C GLU A 139 -5.98 13.64 -5.64
N ILE A 140 -6.05 14.98 -5.76
CA ILE A 140 -6.38 15.85 -4.62
C ILE A 140 -7.90 15.89 -4.50
N VAL A 141 -8.42 15.35 -3.40
CA VAL A 141 -9.86 15.18 -3.14
C VAL A 141 -10.41 16.36 -2.31
N GLY A 142 -9.60 16.91 -1.40
CA GLY A 142 -10.00 17.92 -0.42
C GLY A 142 -9.91 19.38 -0.87
N ALA A 143 -9.70 19.67 -2.17
CA ALA A 143 -9.61 21.05 -2.67
C ALA A 143 -10.97 21.76 -2.83
N THR A 144 -12.10 21.10 -2.53
CA THR A 144 -13.44 21.68 -2.60
C THR A 144 -13.94 22.09 -1.21
N GLY A 145 -13.31 23.11 -0.63
CA GLY A 145 -13.65 23.61 0.71
C GLY A 145 -13.29 25.07 0.96
N LYS A 146 -13.96 25.98 0.23
CA LYS A 146 -14.10 27.43 0.47
C LYS A 146 -12.83 28.29 0.52
N GLY A 147 -12.60 28.99 -0.59
CA GLY A 147 -11.99 30.32 -0.55
C GLY A 147 -12.78 31.22 0.40
N GLN A 148 -12.02 32.12 1.04
CA GLN A 148 -12.42 33.21 1.93
C GLN A 148 -13.74 33.89 1.58
#